data_AF-A0A427EBI4-F1
#
_entry.id   AF-A0A427EBI4-F1
#
_cell.length_a   1.000
_cell.length_b   1.000
_cell.length_c   1.000
_cell.angle_alpha   90.00
_cell.angle_beta   90.00
_cell.angle_gamma   90.00
#
_symmetry.space_group_name_H-M   'P 1'
#
loop_
_entity.id
_entity.type
_entity.pdbx_description
1 polymer ?
#
loop_
_entity_poly.entity_id
_entity_poly.type
_entity_poly.pdbx_seq_one_letter_code
_entity_poly.pdbx_strand_id
1 'polypeptide(L)'
;MMTLQQLTTAISLRAEGRYEVHQADAMELPEVDHPSQILRLKRARIKKAGWRTILVIELPSHSVQEAHQWSANVRDVLPEPETSDLYMFIILRDTTHDEATRIETDDRFCRKVVARQQETPMDFLDRTFLAALDPAGNVETLSDPLAAALQELSSDQSWTKDHIDLWKTELLSTTNGADVARSLRASMTGNEDQR
;
A
#
# COMPACT_ATOMS: atom_id res chain seq x y z
N MET A 1 -7.50 1.42 24.13
CA MET A 1 -6.78 2.37 23.27
C MET A 1 -5.61 1.63 22.66
N MET A 2 -5.40 1.77 21.35
CA MET A 2 -4.28 1.11 20.65
C MET A 2 -2.94 1.60 21.20
N THR A 3 -2.00 0.69 21.41
CA THR A 3 -0.63 1.03 21.82
C THR A 3 0.36 0.79 20.69
N LEU A 4 1.53 1.42 20.77
CA LEU A 4 2.64 1.21 19.85
C LEU A 4 2.96 -0.28 19.65
N GLN A 5 3.07 -1.05 20.74
CA GLN A 5 3.39 -2.48 20.71
C GLN A 5 2.27 -3.31 20.07
N GLN A 6 1.00 -2.98 20.32
CA GLN A 6 -0.13 -3.67 19.71
C GLN A 6 -0.13 -3.48 18.19
N LEU A 7 0.11 -2.26 17.72
CA LEU A 7 0.13 -1.95 16.30
C LEU A 7 1.33 -2.61 15.61
N THR A 8 2.52 -2.56 16.19
CA THR A 8 3.71 -3.16 15.58
C THR A 8 3.64 -4.68 15.54
N THR A 9 3.04 -5.30 16.56
CA THR A 9 2.72 -6.74 16.56
C THR A 9 1.72 -7.09 15.45
N ALA A 10 0.66 -6.28 15.29
CA ALA A 10 -0.34 -6.48 14.25
C ALA A 10 0.25 -6.31 12.84
N ILE A 11 1.17 -5.36 12.64
CA ILE A 11 1.90 -5.19 11.37
C ILE A 11 2.69 -6.45 11.04
N SER A 12 3.45 -6.99 11.99
CA SER A 12 4.23 -8.21 11.79
C SER A 12 3.35 -9.40 11.43
N LEU A 13 2.23 -9.58 12.13
CA LEU A 13 1.25 -10.63 11.83
C LEU A 13 0.65 -10.47 10.42
N ARG A 14 0.25 -9.24 10.07
CA ARG A 14 -0.38 -8.93 8.77
C ARG A 14 0.61 -9.01 7.61
N ALA A 15 1.90 -8.82 7.90
CA ALA A 15 2.99 -8.94 6.94
C ALA A 15 3.38 -10.40 6.65
N GLU A 16 3.02 -11.34 7.52
CA GLU A 16 3.42 -12.75 7.41
C GLU A 16 3.07 -13.32 6.02
N GLY A 17 4.05 -14.02 5.42
CA GLY A 17 3.93 -14.60 4.09
C GLY A 17 4.00 -13.60 2.92
N ARG A 18 3.81 -12.30 3.15
CA ARG A 18 3.83 -11.24 2.12
C ARG A 18 5.09 -10.37 2.17
N TYR A 19 5.62 -10.10 3.35
CA TYR A 19 6.77 -9.25 3.56
C TYR A 19 7.77 -9.85 4.55
N GLU A 20 9.04 -9.58 4.32
CA GLU A 20 10.11 -9.68 5.33
C GLU A 20 10.09 -8.37 6.14
N VAL A 21 9.93 -8.47 7.46
CA VAL A 21 9.84 -7.34 8.37
C VAL A 21 11.16 -7.18 9.12
N HIS A 22 11.75 -6.00 9.03
CA HIS A 22 12.98 -5.63 9.75
C HIS A 22 12.70 -4.43 10.64
N GLN A 23 13.00 -4.54 11.92
CA GLN A 23 13.08 -3.37 12.80
C GLN A 23 14.38 -2.61 12.49
N ALA A 24 14.27 -1.29 12.35
CA ALA A 24 15.39 -0.47 11.92
C ALA A 24 16.41 -0.17 13.05
N ASP A 25 16.40 -0.90 14.16
CA ASP A 25 17.31 -0.74 15.31
C ASP A 25 18.81 -0.75 14.91
N ALA A 26 19.14 -1.27 13.72
CA ALA A 26 20.51 -1.35 13.19
C ALA A 26 20.87 -0.25 12.16
N MET A 27 20.00 0.72 11.90
CA MET A 27 20.18 1.74 10.86
C MET A 27 20.17 3.16 11.47
N GLU A 28 21.08 4.04 11.04
CA GLU A 28 21.18 5.45 11.47
C GLU A 28 20.01 6.30 10.93
N LEU A 29 18.77 5.91 11.22
CA LEU A 29 17.60 6.72 10.91
C LEU A 29 17.40 7.77 12.02
N PRO A 30 16.95 8.99 11.67
CA PRO A 30 16.64 10.02 12.65
C PRO A 30 15.70 9.53 13.75
N GLU A 31 16.08 9.80 14.99
CA GLU A 31 15.26 9.51 16.16
C GLU A 31 14.24 10.63 16.44
N VAL A 32 13.30 10.36 17.33
CA VAL A 32 12.30 11.32 17.82
C VAL A 32 12.08 11.11 19.31
N ASP A 33 11.85 12.19 20.05
CA ASP A 33 11.67 12.17 21.51
C ASP A 33 10.24 11.76 21.92
N HIS A 34 9.73 10.70 21.29
CA HIS A 34 8.43 10.10 21.56
C HIS A 34 8.51 8.58 21.40
N PRO A 35 7.66 7.81 22.09
CA PRO A 35 7.55 6.37 21.86
C PRO A 35 7.29 6.07 20.39
N SER A 36 8.29 5.50 19.72
CA SER A 36 8.28 5.30 18.27
C SER A 36 9.01 4.03 17.88
N GLN A 37 8.67 3.51 16.70
CA GLN A 37 9.34 2.38 16.06
C GLN A 37 9.40 2.61 14.56
N ILE A 38 10.47 2.14 13.93
CA ILE A 38 10.62 2.14 12.47
C ILE A 38 10.65 0.70 11.98
N LEU A 39 9.72 0.37 11.08
CA LEU A 39 9.61 -0.93 10.45
C LEU A 39 9.95 -0.82 8.97
N ARG A 40 10.84 -1.67 8.47
CA ARG A 40 11.14 -1.78 7.04
C ARG A 40 10.62 -3.10 6.51
N LEU A 41 9.79 -3.03 5.48
CA LEU A 41 9.12 -4.16 4.87
C LEU A 41 9.64 -4.36 3.45
N LYS A 42 10.08 -5.57 3.13
CA LYS A 42 10.43 -5.97 1.75
C LYS A 42 9.51 -7.08 1.30
N ARG A 43 8.97 -7.01 0.08
CA ARG A 43 8.09 -8.09 -0.42
C ARG A 43 8.82 -9.42 -0.43
N ALA A 44 8.22 -10.41 0.23
CA ALA A 44 8.72 -11.77 0.24
C ALA A 44 8.74 -12.31 -1.20
N ARG A 45 9.78 -13.09 -1.54
CA ARG A 45 9.93 -13.78 -2.84
C ARG A 45 10.25 -12.91 -4.05
N ILE A 46 10.45 -11.59 -3.89
CA ILE A 46 10.92 -10.71 -4.97
C ILE A 46 12.32 -10.18 -4.62
N LYS A 47 13.37 -10.76 -5.23
CA LYS A 47 14.77 -10.42 -4.91
C LYS A 47 15.10 -8.93 -5.05
N LYS A 48 14.55 -8.29 -6.08
CA LYS A 48 14.75 -6.87 -6.42
C LYS A 48 13.63 -5.94 -5.90
N ALA A 49 12.79 -6.39 -4.95
CA ALA A 49 11.78 -5.52 -4.38
C ALA A 49 12.46 -4.37 -3.60
N GLY A 50 11.93 -3.16 -3.77
CA GLY A 50 12.25 -2.02 -2.91
C GLY A 50 11.73 -2.20 -1.49
N TRP A 51 12.20 -1.35 -0.60
CA TRP A 51 11.79 -1.32 0.79
C TRP A 51 10.64 -0.34 0.99
N ARG A 52 9.70 -0.73 1.87
CA ARG A 52 8.70 0.17 2.43
C ARG A 52 9.06 0.51 3.85
N THR A 53 9.10 1.78 4.18
CA THR A 53 9.43 2.25 5.52
C THR A 53 8.17 2.73 6.20
N ILE A 54 7.85 2.16 7.36
CA ILE A 54 6.72 2.53 8.20
C ILE A 54 7.27 3.16 9.47
N LEU A 55 6.92 4.42 9.70
CA LEU A 55 7.12 5.13 10.93
C LEU A 55 5.91 4.92 11.82
N VAL A 56 6.09 4.36 13.01
CA VAL A 56 5.01 4.21 14.00
C VAL A 56 5.35 5.08 15.19
N ILE A 57 4.45 5.97 15.59
CA ILE A 57 4.69 6.90 16.69
C ILE A 57 3.43 7.05 17.55
N GLU A 58 3.63 7.09 18.86
CA GLU A 58 2.61 7.41 19.84
C GLU A 58 2.94 8.75 20.50
N LEU A 59 2.03 9.71 20.43
CA LEU A 59 2.24 11.05 20.97
C LEU A 59 0.93 11.74 21.39
N PRO A 60 0.99 12.82 22.19
CA PRO A 60 -0.15 13.69 22.44
C PRO A 60 -0.60 14.43 21.18
N SER A 61 -1.90 14.77 21.08
CA SER A 61 -2.46 15.48 19.93
C SER A 61 -1.82 16.85 19.62
N HIS A 62 -1.27 17.54 20.62
CA HIS A 62 -0.59 18.82 20.42
C HIS A 62 0.82 18.69 19.81
N SER A 63 1.43 17.50 19.83
CA SER A 63 2.79 17.26 19.33
C SER A 63 2.85 16.74 17.89
N VAL A 64 1.73 16.78 17.15
CA VAL A 64 1.65 16.28 15.75
C VAL A 64 2.71 16.89 14.84
N GLN A 65 3.10 18.14 15.08
CA GLN A 65 4.16 18.81 14.32
C GLN A 65 5.52 18.09 14.44
N GLU A 66 5.81 17.49 15.59
CA GLU A 66 7.03 16.72 15.82
C GLU A 66 7.05 15.43 15.00
N ALA A 67 5.90 14.76 14.86
CA ALA A 67 5.75 13.61 13.97
C ALA A 67 5.96 14.00 12.50
N HIS A 68 5.45 15.16 12.08
CA HIS A 68 5.71 15.68 10.73
C HIS A 68 7.19 15.97 10.49
N GLN A 69 7.86 16.65 11.42
CA GLN A 69 9.29 16.93 11.33
C GLN A 69 10.10 15.62 11.27
N TRP A 70 9.75 14.65 12.10
CA TRP A 70 10.41 13.35 12.11
C TRP A 70 10.27 12.64 10.75
N SER A 71 9.06 12.63 10.16
CA SER A 71 8.85 12.05 8.83
C SER A 71 9.66 12.74 7.73
N ALA A 72 9.83 14.07 7.83
CA ALA A 72 10.66 14.83 6.89
C ALA A 72 12.14 14.45 7.05
N ASN A 73 12.65 14.39 8.28
CA ASN A 73 14.03 14.00 8.56
C ASN A 73 14.34 12.59 8.04
N VAL A 74 13.44 11.62 8.28
CA VAL A 74 13.62 10.26 7.78
C VAL A 74 13.60 10.24 6.25
N ARG A 75 12.68 10.97 5.61
CA ARG A 75 12.61 11.04 4.15
C ARG A 75 13.91 11.56 3.54
N ASP A 76 14.53 12.57 4.14
CA ASP A 76 15.73 13.21 3.62
C ASP A 76 16.97 12.30 3.63
N VAL A 77 16.97 11.23 4.43
CA VAL A 77 18.06 10.24 4.49
C VAL A 77 17.75 8.94 3.74
N LEU A 78 16.51 8.73 3.30
CA LEU A 78 16.14 7.52 2.55
C LEU A 78 16.64 7.60 1.10
N PRO A 79 17.16 6.50 0.54
CA PRO A 79 17.59 6.48 -0.85
C PRO A 79 16.38 6.46 -1.80
N GLU A 80 16.49 7.11 -2.95
CA GLU A 80 15.51 6.95 -4.03
C GLU A 80 15.55 5.51 -4.60
N PRO A 81 14.41 4.82 -4.82
CA PRO A 81 13.02 5.33 -4.80
C PRO A 81 12.27 5.18 -3.46
N GLU A 82 12.93 4.78 -2.37
CA GLU A 82 12.28 4.43 -1.09
C GLU A 82 11.60 5.62 -0.40
N THR A 83 11.97 6.85 -0.75
CA THR A 83 11.29 8.08 -0.28
C THR A 83 9.80 8.08 -0.61
N SER A 84 9.41 7.48 -1.74
CA SER A 84 8.02 7.35 -2.19
C SER A 84 7.25 6.23 -1.47
N ASP A 85 7.97 5.29 -0.87
CA ASP A 85 7.46 4.14 -0.12
C ASP A 85 7.56 4.39 1.41
N LEU A 86 7.50 5.66 1.84
CA LEU A 86 7.44 6.09 3.24
C LEU A 86 6.00 6.26 3.71
N TYR A 87 5.68 5.66 4.85
CA TYR A 87 4.37 5.69 5.50
C TYR A 87 4.52 6.08 6.97
N MET A 88 3.54 6.78 7.53
CA MET A 88 3.52 7.14 8.95
C MET A 88 2.18 6.77 9.60
N PHE A 89 2.26 5.95 10.64
CA PHE A 89 1.14 5.52 11.46
C PHE A 89 1.21 6.22 12.81
N ILE A 90 0.15 6.96 13.15
CA ILE A 90 0.14 7.86 14.30
C ILE A 90 -0.92 7.38 15.30
N ILE A 91 -0.50 7.15 16.54
CA ILE A 91 -1.39 6.88 17.68
C ILE A 91 -1.46 8.16 18.51
N LEU A 92 -2.62 8.82 18.49
CA LEU A 92 -2.83 10.06 19.24
C LEU A 92 -3.65 9.83 20.51
N ARG A 93 -3.11 10.33 21.63
CA ARG A 93 -3.83 10.44 22.91
C ARG A 93 -4.80 11.62 22.81
N ASP A 94 -6.07 11.31 22.54
CA ASP A 94 -7.20 12.25 22.43
C ASP A 94 -7.24 13.05 21.13
N THR A 95 -7.77 12.42 20.08
CA THR A 95 -7.99 13.06 18.77
C THR A 95 -9.42 12.86 18.31
N THR A 96 -9.99 13.93 17.73
CA THR A 96 -11.30 13.89 17.09
C THR A 96 -11.21 13.28 15.69
N HIS A 97 -12.33 12.80 15.16
CA HIS A 97 -12.36 12.26 13.80
C HIS A 97 -11.88 13.29 12.76
N ASP A 98 -12.33 14.54 12.89
CA ASP A 98 -12.01 15.63 11.95
C ASP A 98 -10.52 15.99 11.99
N GLU A 99 -9.90 15.99 13.17
CA GLU A 99 -8.46 16.22 13.31
C GLU A 99 -7.65 15.08 12.69
N ALA A 100 -8.05 13.83 12.93
CA ALA A 100 -7.41 12.68 12.30
C ALA A 100 -7.47 12.79 10.77
N THR A 101 -8.65 13.08 10.21
CA THR A 101 -8.83 13.25 8.76
C THR A 101 -8.00 14.42 8.21
N ARG A 102 -7.90 15.54 8.94
CA ARG A 102 -7.05 16.67 8.55
C ARG A 102 -5.58 16.26 8.46
N ILE A 103 -5.08 15.47 9.41
CA ILE A 103 -3.70 14.97 9.44
C ILE A 103 -3.45 13.98 8.30
N GLU A 104 -4.41 13.10 8.02
CA GLU A 104 -4.33 12.10 6.92
C GLU A 104 -4.36 12.76 5.53
N THR A 105 -5.03 13.91 5.37
CA THR A 105 -5.16 14.61 4.08
C THR A 105 -3.89 15.38 3.68
N ASP A 106 -3.06 15.75 4.64
CA ASP A 106 -1.78 16.39 4.35
C ASP A 106 -0.79 15.34 3.86
N ASP A 107 -0.38 15.34 2.60
CA ASP A 107 0.56 14.34 2.05
C ASP A 107 1.96 14.92 1.75
N ARG A 108 2.36 16.02 2.41
CA ARG A 108 3.62 16.74 2.10
C ARG A 108 4.91 15.92 2.27
N PHE A 109 4.93 14.96 3.20
CA PHE A 109 6.14 14.22 3.60
C PHE A 109 6.06 12.73 3.34
N CYS A 110 4.91 12.13 3.61
CA CYS A 110 4.63 10.71 3.49
C CYS A 110 3.12 10.50 3.61
N ARG A 111 2.64 9.32 3.23
CA ARG A 111 1.26 8.92 3.45
C ARG A 111 1.03 8.65 4.93
N LYS A 112 0.01 9.29 5.51
CA LYS A 112 -0.28 9.22 6.95
C LYS A 112 -1.58 8.49 7.23
N VAL A 113 -1.61 7.75 8.33
CA VAL A 113 -2.82 7.11 8.86
C VAL A 113 -2.85 7.31 10.37
N VAL A 114 -3.94 7.87 10.89
CA VAL A 114 -4.12 8.17 12.31
C VAL A 114 -5.08 7.15 12.93
N ALA A 115 -4.70 6.60 14.08
CA ALA A 115 -5.54 5.67 14.82
C ALA A 115 -6.77 6.39 15.37
N ARG A 116 -7.96 5.83 15.12
CA ARG A 116 -9.23 6.39 15.59
C ARG A 116 -9.53 5.91 17.02
N GLN A 117 -10.39 6.65 17.71
CA GLN A 117 -10.89 6.21 19.02
C GLN A 117 -11.60 4.86 18.87
N GLN A 118 -11.25 3.90 19.73
CA GLN A 118 -11.80 2.53 19.78
C GLN A 118 -11.49 1.65 18.54
N GLU A 119 -10.67 2.12 17.59
CA GLU A 119 -10.24 1.30 16.45
C GLU A 119 -9.32 0.17 16.92
N THR A 120 -9.54 -1.04 16.40
CA THR A 120 -8.62 -2.16 16.66
C THR A 120 -7.38 -2.07 15.76
N PRO A 121 -6.24 -2.69 16.13
CA PRO A 121 -5.07 -2.71 15.26
C PRO A 121 -5.36 -3.30 13.87
N MET A 122 -6.30 -4.24 13.77
CA MET A 122 -6.63 -4.87 12.49
C MET A 122 -7.45 -3.92 11.61
N ASP A 123 -8.48 -3.28 12.16
CA ASP A 123 -9.30 -2.30 11.43
C ASP A 123 -8.44 -1.14 10.90
N PHE A 124 -7.48 -0.69 11.72
CA PHE A 124 -6.51 0.32 11.32
C PHE A 124 -5.70 -0.13 10.09
N LEU A 125 -5.18 -1.35 10.11
CA LEU A 125 -4.36 -1.89 9.02
C LEU A 125 -5.16 -2.10 7.73
N ASP A 126 -6.46 -2.34 7.82
CA ASP A 126 -7.35 -2.48 6.65
C ASP A 126 -7.54 -1.16 5.88
N ARG A 127 -7.23 -0.01 6.49
CA ARG A 127 -7.15 1.29 5.81
C ARG A 127 -5.80 1.59 5.17
N THR A 128 -4.83 0.68 5.30
CA THR A 128 -3.45 0.86 4.84
C THR A 128 -3.13 -0.08 3.69
N PHE A 129 -1.91 0.02 3.13
CA PHE A 129 -1.42 -0.96 2.15
C PHE A 129 -1.25 -2.39 2.72
N LEU A 130 -1.34 -2.55 4.04
CA LEU A 130 -1.28 -3.84 4.72
C LEU A 130 -2.64 -4.52 4.85
N ALA A 131 -3.72 -3.95 4.31
CA ALA A 131 -5.03 -4.58 4.31
C ALA A 131 -4.97 -6.07 3.94
N ALA A 132 -5.82 -6.87 4.58
CA ALA A 132 -5.94 -8.28 4.20
C ALA A 132 -6.31 -8.32 2.73
N LEU A 133 -5.50 -9.06 1.96
CA LEU A 133 -6.02 -9.58 0.71
C LEU A 133 -7.00 -10.67 1.14
N ASP A 134 -8.23 -10.63 0.65
CA ASP A 134 -9.14 -11.75 0.84
C ASP A 134 -8.39 -13.05 0.52
N PRO A 135 -8.50 -14.08 1.38
CA PRO A 135 -7.78 -15.32 1.13
C PRO A 135 -8.11 -15.80 -0.28
N ALA A 136 -7.12 -16.39 -0.95
CA ALA A 136 -7.24 -16.93 -2.31
C ALA A 136 -8.24 -18.12 -2.43
N GLY A 137 -9.21 -18.23 -1.53
CA GLY A 137 -10.19 -19.29 -1.42
C GLY A 137 -11.64 -18.82 -1.34
N ASN A 138 -11.96 -17.54 -1.60
CA ASN A 138 -13.36 -17.11 -1.77
C ASN A 138 -13.57 -16.23 -3.01
N VAL A 139 -12.94 -16.65 -4.10
CA VAL A 139 -13.04 -16.04 -5.44
C VAL A 139 -14.44 -16.25 -6.07
N GLU A 140 -15.33 -17.03 -5.44
CA GLU A 140 -16.67 -17.30 -5.97
C GLU A 140 -17.70 -16.19 -5.74
N THR A 141 -17.39 -15.14 -4.94
CA THR A 141 -18.35 -14.04 -4.68
C THR A 141 -17.81 -12.62 -4.84
N LEU A 142 -16.50 -12.42 -4.94
CA LEU A 142 -15.96 -11.20 -5.50
C LEU A 142 -16.02 -11.33 -7.02
N SER A 143 -16.92 -10.58 -7.63
CA SER A 143 -16.93 -10.34 -9.07
C SER A 143 -15.49 -10.02 -9.47
N ASP A 144 -14.83 -10.93 -10.21
CA ASP A 144 -13.49 -10.71 -10.75
C ASP A 144 -13.53 -9.32 -11.41
N PRO A 145 -12.93 -8.26 -10.80
CA PRO A 145 -13.19 -6.89 -11.21
C PRO A 145 -12.62 -6.64 -12.61
N LEU A 146 -11.60 -7.42 -12.99
CA LEU A 146 -11.09 -7.45 -14.35
C LEU A 146 -12.09 -8.12 -15.29
N ALA A 147 -12.68 -9.26 -14.91
CA ALA A 147 -13.74 -9.87 -15.72
C ALA A 147 -14.98 -8.98 -15.84
N ALA A 148 -15.41 -8.31 -14.77
CA ALA A 148 -16.53 -7.38 -14.80
C ALA A 148 -16.26 -6.21 -15.75
N ALA A 149 -15.06 -5.61 -15.67
CA ALA A 149 -14.65 -4.53 -16.55
C ALA A 149 -14.52 -4.99 -18.03
N LEU A 150 -13.98 -6.19 -18.28
CA LEU A 150 -13.90 -6.75 -19.64
C LEU A 150 -15.28 -7.11 -20.19
N GLN A 151 -16.19 -7.57 -19.33
CA GLN A 151 -17.58 -7.84 -19.70
C GLN A 151 -18.33 -6.55 -20.08
N GLU A 152 -18.16 -5.49 -19.30
CA GLU A 152 -18.71 -4.16 -19.59
C GLU A 152 -18.12 -3.58 -20.89
N LEU A 153 -16.82 -3.75 -21.09
CA LEU A 153 -16.14 -3.35 -22.32
C LEU A 153 -16.68 -4.10 -23.55
N SER A 154 -16.96 -5.40 -23.46
CA SER A 154 -17.55 -6.17 -24.57
C SER A 154 -19.03 -5.91 -24.81
N SER A 155 -19.78 -5.49 -23.80
CA SER A 155 -21.15 -5.04 -23.99
C SER A 155 -21.19 -3.70 -24.73
N ASP A 156 -20.28 -2.78 -24.42
CA ASP A 156 -20.24 -1.45 -25.01
C ASP A 156 -19.54 -1.42 -26.38
N GLN A 157 -18.53 -2.27 -26.57
CA GLN A 157 -17.68 -2.29 -27.75
C GLN A 157 -17.59 -3.71 -28.32
N SER A 158 -18.47 -4.04 -29.25
CA SER A 158 -18.59 -5.40 -29.79
C SER A 158 -17.31 -5.96 -30.44
N TRP A 159 -16.45 -5.10 -30.97
CA TRP A 159 -15.17 -5.49 -31.57
C TRP A 159 -14.16 -6.06 -30.56
N THR A 160 -14.36 -5.79 -29.26
CA THR A 160 -13.43 -6.24 -28.21
C THR A 160 -13.60 -7.71 -27.82
N LYS A 161 -14.73 -8.33 -28.19
CA LYS A 161 -15.07 -9.71 -27.81
C LYS A 161 -14.00 -10.73 -28.18
N ASP A 162 -13.43 -10.60 -29.37
CA ASP A 162 -12.42 -11.55 -29.88
C ASP A 162 -11.04 -11.36 -29.22
N HIS A 163 -10.86 -10.28 -28.45
CA HIS A 163 -9.59 -9.92 -27.83
C HIS A 163 -9.58 -10.10 -26.30
N ILE A 164 -10.74 -10.25 -25.66
CA ILE A 164 -10.87 -10.29 -24.19
C ILE A 164 -10.04 -11.38 -23.53
N ASP A 165 -10.03 -12.60 -24.07
CA ASP A 165 -9.30 -13.72 -23.47
C ASP A 165 -7.79 -13.50 -23.50
N LEU A 166 -7.29 -12.93 -24.60
CA LEU A 166 -5.89 -12.56 -24.75
C LEU A 166 -5.53 -11.40 -23.81
N TRP A 167 -6.36 -10.35 -23.78
CA TRP A 167 -6.14 -9.20 -22.90
C TRP A 167 -6.15 -9.58 -21.43
N LYS A 168 -7.08 -10.45 -21.01
CA LYS A 168 -7.13 -10.97 -19.65
C LYS A 168 -5.85 -11.73 -19.32
N THR A 169 -5.37 -12.56 -20.23
CA THR A 169 -4.12 -13.33 -20.05
C THR A 169 -2.90 -12.42 -19.90
N GLU A 170 -2.80 -11.40 -20.75
CA GLU A 170 -1.69 -10.45 -20.72
C GLU A 170 -1.70 -9.55 -19.46
N LEU A 171 -2.89 -9.07 -19.06
CA LEU A 171 -3.06 -8.24 -17.87
C LEU A 171 -2.80 -8.98 -16.56
N LEU A 172 -3.02 -10.30 -16.54
CA LEU A 172 -2.72 -11.18 -15.39
C LEU A 172 -1.31 -11.78 -15.46
N SER A 173 -0.53 -11.48 -16.50
CA SER A 173 0.82 -12.01 -16.66
C SER A 173 1.80 -11.34 -15.68
N THR A 174 2.94 -11.99 -15.45
CA THR A 174 4.04 -11.45 -14.63
C THR A 174 5.01 -10.59 -15.45
N THR A 175 4.66 -10.26 -16.69
CA THR A 175 5.51 -9.44 -17.56
C THR A 175 5.48 -7.97 -17.15
N ASN A 176 6.51 -7.20 -17.54
CA ASN A 176 6.54 -5.77 -17.24
C ASN A 176 5.50 -5.03 -18.08
N GLY A 177 5.04 -3.87 -17.60
CA GLY A 177 3.96 -3.13 -18.25
C GLY A 177 4.25 -2.66 -19.68
N ALA A 178 5.53 -2.47 -20.04
CA ALA A 178 5.90 -2.08 -21.41
C ALA A 178 5.70 -3.23 -22.41
N ASP A 179 5.95 -4.47 -21.97
CA ASP A 179 5.73 -5.67 -22.79
C ASP A 179 4.23 -6.01 -22.89
N VAL A 180 3.48 -5.88 -21.80
CA VAL A 180 2.00 -5.99 -21.81
C VAL A 180 1.40 -4.99 -22.80
N ALA A 181 1.78 -3.71 -22.72
CA ALA A 181 1.26 -2.69 -23.63
C ALA A 181 1.58 -2.97 -25.11
N ARG A 182 2.74 -3.58 -25.39
CA ARG A 182 3.13 -3.99 -26.74
C ARG A 182 2.28 -5.16 -27.23
N SER A 183 2.05 -6.17 -26.38
CA SER A 183 1.22 -7.34 -26.71
C SER A 183 -0.24 -6.93 -26.99
N LEU A 184 -0.81 -6.07 -26.13
CA LEU A 184 -2.17 -5.54 -26.33
C LEU A 184 -2.30 -4.76 -27.64
N ARG A 185 -1.33 -3.90 -27.98
CA ARG A 185 -1.34 -3.18 -29.27
C ARG A 185 -1.27 -4.12 -30.46
N ALA A 186 -0.38 -5.12 -30.41
CA ALA A 186 -0.22 -6.09 -31.50
C ALA A 186 -1.51 -6.90 -31.74
N SER A 187 -2.26 -7.20 -30.68
CA SER A 187 -3.54 -7.92 -30.78
C SER A 187 -4.61 -7.16 -31.54
N MET A 188 -4.55 -5.83 -31.54
CA MET A 188 -5.54 -4.97 -32.22
C MET A 188 -5.21 -4.78 -33.71
N THR A 189 -3.93 -4.82 -34.08
CA THR A 189 -3.47 -4.60 -35.46
C THR A 189 -3.55 -5.84 -36.35
N GLY A 190 -3.80 -7.03 -35.79
CA GLY A 190 -3.82 -8.28 -36.55
C GLY A 190 -5.09 -8.54 -37.39
N ASN A 191 -6.15 -7.74 -37.22
CA ASN A 191 -7.46 -7.97 -37.87
C ASN A 191 -7.74 -7.03 -39.06
N GLU A 192 -6.85 -6.07 -39.38
CA GLU A 192 -7.07 -5.13 -40.49
C GLU A 192 -6.66 -5.70 -41.87
N ASP A 193 -5.92 -6.82 -41.93
CA ASP A 193 -5.43 -7.42 -43.18
C ASP A 193 -6.35 -8.52 -43.77
N GLN A 194 -7.57 -8.70 -43.25
CA GLN A 194 -8.54 -9.70 -43.76
C GLN A 194 -9.88 -9.12 -44.25
N ARG A 195 -9.91 -7.86 -44.70
CA ARG A 195 -11.07 -7.29 -45.41
C ARG A 195 -10.76 -6.87 -46.84
#